data_AF-A0A0C2ZXC9-F1
#
_entry.id   AF-A0A0C2ZXC9-F1
#
_cell.length_a   1.000
_cell.length_b   1.000
_cell.length_c   1.000
_cell.angle_alpha   90.00
_cell.angle_beta   90.00
_cell.angle_gamma   90.00
#
_symmetry.space_group_name_H-M   'P 1'
#
loop_
_entity.id
_entity.type
_entity.pdbx_description
1 polymer ?
#
loop_
_entity_poly.entity_id
_entity_poly.type
_entity_poly.pdbx_seq_one_letter_code
_entity_poly.pdbx_strand_id
1 'polypeptide(L)'
;KFCAALNTLFDTLSETQMWYIFCINPNDAHLPNQLKGRTVKVQVRSAGLGAVVARCGGGSTGARGRMWEVGIEIGEFWKRY
;
A
#
# COMPACT_ATOMS: atom_id res chain seq x y z
N LYS A 1 -26.58 9.50 -5.37
CA LYS A 1 -26.68 8.39 -4.40
C LYS A 1 -25.33 7.68 -4.18
N PHE A 2 -24.63 7.22 -5.23
CA PHE A 2 -23.31 6.58 -5.09
C PHE A 2 -22.20 7.51 -4.55
N CYS A 3 -22.07 8.73 -5.09
CA CYS A 3 -21.03 9.66 -4.64
C CYS A 3 -21.17 10.05 -3.16
N ALA A 4 -22.40 10.24 -2.67
CA ALA A 4 -22.65 10.54 -1.26
C ALA A 4 -22.17 9.39 -0.35
N ALA A 5 -22.41 8.13 -0.74
CA ALA A 5 -21.93 6.98 0.00
C ALA A 5 -20.39 6.86 0.00
N LEU A 6 -19.73 7.18 -1.12
CA LEU A 6 -18.26 7.22 -1.18
C LEU A 6 -17.67 8.32 -0.30
N ASN A 7 -18.29 9.51 -0.26
CA ASN A 7 -17.84 10.59 0.61
C ASN A 7 -17.90 10.15 2.08
N THR A 8 -19.03 9.60 2.53
CA THR A 8 -19.15 9.08 3.90
C THR A 8 -18.12 7.98 4.20
N LEU A 9 -17.83 7.09 3.25
CA LEU A 9 -16.79 6.07 3.41
C LEU A 9 -15.41 6.70 3.58
N PHE A 10 -15.05 7.69 2.76
CA PHE A 10 -13.74 8.36 2.84
C PHE A 10 -13.60 9.19 4.12
N ASP A 11 -14.66 9.86 4.55
CA ASP A 11 -14.70 10.57 5.82
C ASP A 11 -14.40 9.59 6.96
N THR A 12 -15.09 8.43 6.97
CA THR A 12 -14.87 7.37 7.98
C THR A 12 -13.44 6.80 7.95
N LEU A 13 -12.89 6.54 6.76
CA LEU A 13 -11.52 6.01 6.64
C LEU A 13 -10.46 7.02 7.10
N SER A 14 -10.71 8.32 6.90
CA SER A 14 -9.79 9.40 7.26
C SER A 14 -9.57 9.56 8.76
N GLU A 15 -10.52 9.07 9.58
CA GLU A 15 -10.45 9.09 11.04
C GLU A 15 -9.55 7.98 11.63
N THR A 16 -9.01 7.08 10.79
CA THR A 16 -8.28 5.88 11.22
C THR A 16 -6.86 5.80 10.64
N GLN A 17 -5.96 5.10 11.35
CA GLN A 17 -4.67 4.73 10.78
C GLN A 17 -4.85 3.61 9.76
N MET A 18 -4.55 3.90 8.48
CA MET A 18 -4.79 2.96 7.39
C MET A 18 -3.68 1.90 7.26
N TRP A 19 -4.11 0.65 7.05
CA TRP A 19 -3.26 -0.46 6.63
C TRP A 19 -3.77 -0.99 5.28
N TYR A 20 -2.86 -1.13 4.30
CA TYR A 20 -3.22 -1.53 2.94
C TYR A 20 -2.89 -3.01 2.69
N ILE A 21 -3.85 -3.76 2.16
CA ILE A 21 -3.68 -5.16 1.73
C ILE A 21 -3.87 -5.21 0.21
N PHE A 22 -2.85 -5.68 -0.51
CA PHE A 22 -2.88 -5.82 -1.97
C PHE A 22 -3.08 -7.28 -2.36
N CYS A 23 -4.29 -7.64 -2.78
CA CYS A 23 -4.60 -8.97 -3.27
C CYS A 23 -4.17 -9.12 -4.73
N ILE A 24 -3.46 -10.20 -5.05
CA ILE A 24 -3.02 -10.53 -6.42
C ILE A 24 -3.60 -11.90 -6.79
N ASN A 25 -4.37 -11.95 -7.89
CA ASN A 25 -4.88 -13.21 -8.42
C ASN A 25 -3.73 -13.99 -9.08
N PRO A 26 -3.39 -15.22 -8.64
CA PRO A 26 -2.29 -15.97 -9.22
C PRO A 26 -2.67 -16.57 -10.59
N ASN A 27 -3.94 -16.92 -10.82
CA ASN A 27 -4.44 -17.42 -12.10
C ASN A 27 -5.98 -17.37 -12.18
N ASP A 28 -6.51 -17.15 -13.39
CA ASP A 28 -7.98 -17.13 -13.63
C ASP A 28 -8.61 -18.53 -13.74
N ALA A 29 -7.81 -19.60 -13.63
CA ALA A 29 -8.30 -20.98 -13.64
C ALA A 29 -8.69 -21.47 -12.23
N HIS A 30 -8.44 -20.66 -11.19
CA HIS A 30 -8.70 -20.97 -9.79
C HIS A 30 -8.00 -22.26 -9.32
N LEU A 31 -6.87 -22.58 -9.93
CA LEU A 31 -6.09 -23.77 -9.60
C LEU A 31 -5.04 -23.45 -8.52
N PRO A 32 -4.86 -24.33 -7.53
CA PRO A 32 -3.80 -24.16 -6.54
C PRO A 32 -2.42 -24.29 -7.19
N ASN A 33 -1.41 -23.68 -6.58
CA ASN A 33 0.01 -23.80 -6.98
C ASN A 33 0.32 -23.37 -8.42
N GLN A 34 -0.56 -22.62 -9.09
CA GLN A 34 -0.32 -22.07 -10.42
C GLN A 34 -0.19 -20.54 -10.38
N LEU A 35 0.92 -20.02 -10.89
CA LEU A 35 1.15 -18.58 -11.03
C LEU A 35 1.34 -18.20 -12.51
N LYS A 36 0.43 -17.37 -13.02
CA LYS A 36 0.51 -16.83 -14.39
C LYS A 36 1.26 -15.50 -14.39
N GLY A 37 2.57 -15.57 -14.64
CA GLY A 37 3.48 -14.42 -14.53
C GLY A 37 3.04 -13.17 -15.31
N ARG A 38 2.50 -13.32 -16.52
CA ARG A 38 2.01 -12.18 -17.33
C ARG A 38 0.84 -11.47 -16.66
N THR A 39 -0.16 -12.20 -16.18
CA THR A 39 -1.35 -11.65 -15.51
C THR A 39 -0.99 -11.03 -14.17
N VAL A 40 -0.13 -11.68 -13.39
CA VAL A 40 0.39 -11.13 -12.12
C VAL A 40 1.16 -9.83 -12.36
N LYS A 41 2.04 -9.79 -13.36
CA LYS A 41 2.81 -8.58 -13.69
C LYS A 41 1.92 -7.40 -14.08
N VAL A 42 0.81 -7.65 -14.79
CA VAL A 42 -0.16 -6.61 -15.13
C VAL A 42 -0.81 -6.07 -13.86
N GLN A 43 -1.26 -6.94 -12.93
CA GLN A 43 -1.85 -6.52 -11.66
C GLN A 43 -0.88 -5.70 -10.81
N VAL A 44 0.39 -6.12 -10.69
CA VAL A 44 1.43 -5.38 -9.95
C VAL A 44 1.63 -3.98 -10.52
N ARG A 45 1.60 -3.84 -11.86
CA ARG A 45 1.74 -2.55 -12.53
C ARG A 45 0.49 -1.69 -12.38
N SER A 46 -0.70 -2.23 -12.59
CA SER A 46 -1.96 -1.47 -12.51
C SER A 46 -2.30 -1.06 -11.07
N ALA A 47 -1.89 -1.85 -10.08
CA ALA A 47 -2.04 -1.51 -8.66
C ALA A 47 -1.02 -0.46 -8.17
N GLY A 48 -0.06 -0.05 -9.02
CA GLY A 48 0.90 0.99 -8.67
C GLY A 48 1.95 0.58 -7.63
N LEU A 49 2.16 -0.72 -7.38
CA LEU A 49 3.05 -1.21 -6.33
C LEU A 49 4.50 -0.73 -6.50
N GLY A 50 4.97 -0.56 -7.74
CA GLY A 50 6.30 0.01 -7.99
C GLY A 50 6.45 1.44 -7.45
N ALA A 51 5.39 2.27 -7.55
CA ALA A 51 5.39 3.62 -7.01
C ALA A 51 5.28 3.62 -5.48
N VAL A 52 4.53 2.68 -4.90
CA VAL A 52 4.48 2.47 -3.44
C VAL A 52 5.87 2.16 -2.91
N VAL A 53 6.55 1.19 -3.51
CA VAL A 53 7.92 0.80 -3.12
C VAL A 53 8.90 1.98 -3.25
N ALA A 54 8.85 2.73 -4.36
CA ALA A 54 9.69 3.91 -4.55
C ALA A 54 9.43 5.00 -3.49
N ARG A 55 8.17 5.23 -3.11
CA ARG A 55 7.80 6.18 -2.04
C ARG A 55 8.28 5.73 -0.67
N CYS A 56 8.26 4.42 -0.42
CA CYS A 56 8.72 3.81 0.84
C CYS A 56 10.25 3.65 0.91
N GLY A 57 11.01 4.13 -0.08
CA GLY A 57 12.48 4.11 -0.07
C GLY A 57 13.13 2.92 -0.81
N GLY A 58 12.33 2.07 -1.46
CA GLY A 58 12.82 0.98 -2.31
C GLY A 58 13.15 1.47 -3.72
N GLY A 59 14.32 2.07 -3.91
CA GLY A 59 14.83 2.42 -5.23
C GLY A 59 16.33 2.15 -5.33
N SER A 60 16.77 1.50 -6.41
CA SER A 60 18.18 1.25 -6.75
C SER A 60 18.97 2.50 -7.15
N THR A 61 18.40 3.70 -6.98
CA THR A 61 19.05 4.99 -7.19
C THR A 61 19.25 5.64 -5.83
N GLY A 62 20.52 5.88 -5.47
CA GLY A 62 21.00 6.39 -4.18
C GLY A 62 20.58 7.81 -3.81
N ALA A 63 19.30 8.14 -3.92
CA ALA A 63 18.72 9.33 -3.31
C ALA A 63 18.10 8.95 -1.96
N ARG A 64 18.92 9.07 -0.91
CA ARG A 64 18.61 9.30 0.50
C ARG A 64 17.10 9.55 0.81
N GLY A 65 16.28 8.51 0.78
CA GLY A 65 14.84 8.57 0.99
C GLY A 65 14.49 7.92 2.32
N ARG A 66 14.01 8.72 3.26
CA ARG A 66 13.69 8.38 4.67
C ARG A 66 13.07 7.00 4.84
N MET A 67 13.88 6.06 5.35
CA MET A 67 13.44 4.77 5.89
C MET A 67 12.90 4.98 7.31
N TRP A 68 11.67 5.49 7.43
CA TRP A 68 10.96 5.46 8.71
C TRP A 68 9.54 4.97 8.43
N GLU A 69 9.28 3.70 8.73
CA GLU A 69 7.93 3.11 8.70
C GLU A 69 7.04 3.72 9.78
N VAL A 70 7.65 4.30 10.82
CA VAL A 70 6.99 4.98 11.93
C VAL A 70 7.60 6.37 12.11
N GLY A 71 6.78 7.40 11.99
CA GLY A 71 7.11 8.76 12.41
C GLY A 71 6.35 9.08 13.68
N ILE A 72 7.06 9.47 14.73
CA ILE A 72 6.48 9.91 16.01
C ILE A 72 7.11 11.26 16.38
N GLU A 73 6.32 12.17 16.97
CA GLU A 73 6.88 13.42 17.46
C GLU A 73 7.85 13.16 18.61
N ILE A 74 8.94 13.94 18.68
CA ILE A 74 9.96 13.74 19.72
C ILE A 74 9.36 13.84 21.14
N GLY A 75 8.42 14.77 21.36
CA GLY A 75 7.74 14.92 22.64
C GLY A 75 6.82 13.76 23.00
N GLU A 76 6.27 13.06 22.01
CA GLU A 76 5.46 11.86 22.22
C GLU A 76 6.35 10.64 22.50
N PHE A 77 7.49 10.54 21.80
CA PHE A 77 8.50 9.51 22.03
C PHE A 77 8.96 9.49 23.49
N TRP A 78 9.39 10.64 24.03
CA TRP A 78 9.86 10.77 25.42
C TRP A 78 8.79 10.50 26.48
N LYS A 79 7.50 10.60 26.14
CA LYS A 79 6.40 10.29 27.07
C LYS A 79 6.08 8.80 27.09
N ARG A 80 6.36 8.10 25.99
CA ARG A 80 5.99 6.70 25.80
C ARG A 80 7.08 5.72 26.25
N TYR A 81 8.35 6.14 26.22
CA TYR A 81 9.55 5.37 26.58
C TYR A 81 10.36 6.09 27.65
#